data_AF-A0A5R9GN51-F1
#
_entry.id   AF-A0A5R9GN51-F1
#
_cell.length_a   1.000
_cell.length_b   1.000
_cell.length_c   1.000
_cell.angle_alpha   90.00
_cell.angle_beta   90.00
_cell.angle_gamma   90.00
#
_symmetry.space_group_name_H-M   'P 1'
#
loop_
_entity.id
_entity.type
_entity.pdbx_description
1 polymer ?
#
loop_
_entity_poly.entity_id
_entity_poly.type
_entity_poly.pdbx_seq_one_letter_code
_entity_poly.pdbx_strand_id
1 'polypeptide(L)'
;MVLTGEQMLVYQIDAQNRICALSENWLDFTNLNGADERCTPAQLIGRPLLSCFDAETACLYQLVIDAVRASGESIVLSIRCDSSSMRRLIRLEVHRLADGRVEFNSRLLWSEHRECMQLLRADNDLSDHHLPICSFCKKIRLDEKWLEVEQVTNQLRLFEAERMPVLISACCPDCSRMVHAAVDRIDVNRP
;
A
#
# COMPACT_ATOMS: atom_id res chain seq x y z
N MET A 1 12.24 19.70 -7.11
CA MET A 1 11.67 19.26 -8.40
C MET A 1 11.69 17.75 -8.38
N VAL A 2 10.52 17.09 -8.34
CA VAL A 2 10.44 15.63 -8.17
C VAL A 2 10.39 14.99 -9.55
N LEU A 3 11.30 14.05 -9.80
CA LEU A 3 11.39 13.27 -11.04
C LEU A 3 10.15 12.37 -11.17
N THR A 4 9.27 12.72 -12.11
CA THR A 4 8.11 11.90 -12.47
C THR A 4 8.53 10.80 -13.43
N GLY A 5 8.16 9.55 -13.16
CA GLY A 5 8.38 8.42 -14.08
C GLY A 5 9.48 7.43 -13.71
N GLU A 6 10.25 7.67 -12.65
CA GLU A 6 11.23 6.69 -12.17
C GLU A 6 10.55 5.49 -11.48
N GLN A 7 11.09 4.31 -11.75
CA GLN A 7 10.72 3.07 -11.07
C GLN A 7 11.11 3.17 -9.60
N MET A 8 10.12 3.13 -8.72
CA MET A 8 10.30 3.34 -7.28
C MET A 8 10.71 2.05 -6.59
N LEU A 9 9.91 1.00 -6.71
CA LEU A 9 10.19 -0.32 -6.16
C LEU A 9 9.65 -1.39 -7.09
N VAL A 10 10.36 -2.51 -7.15
CA VAL A 10 9.89 -3.74 -7.80
C VAL A 10 9.96 -4.87 -6.81
N TYR A 11 8.95 -5.73 -6.83
CA TYR A 11 9.01 -7.01 -6.15
C TYR A 11 8.30 -8.08 -6.98
N GLN A 12 8.70 -9.33 -6.78
CA GLN A 12 8.13 -10.48 -7.49
C GLN A 12 7.65 -11.53 -6.50
N ILE A 13 6.59 -12.23 -6.88
CA ILE A 13 6.13 -13.44 -6.20
C ILE A 13 6.26 -14.66 -7.12
N ASP A 14 6.55 -15.82 -6.54
CA ASP A 14 6.54 -17.11 -7.21
C ASP A 14 5.12 -17.66 -7.44
N ALA A 15 5.04 -18.83 -8.08
CA ALA A 15 3.78 -19.53 -8.35
C ALA A 15 3.00 -19.92 -7.07
N GLN A 16 3.64 -19.91 -5.91
CA GLN A 16 3.05 -20.18 -4.59
C GLN A 16 2.75 -18.90 -3.80
N ASN A 17 2.79 -17.73 -4.47
CA ASN A 17 2.56 -16.41 -3.88
C ASN A 17 3.57 -16.01 -2.80
N ARG A 18 4.79 -16.55 -2.86
CA ARG A 18 5.89 -16.16 -1.96
C ARG A 18 6.78 -15.12 -2.62
N ILE A 19 7.19 -14.12 -1.86
CA ILE A 19 8.08 -13.06 -2.33
C ILE A 19 9.43 -13.70 -2.71
N CYS A 20 9.82 -13.64 -3.98
CA CYS A 20 11.04 -14.29 -4.49
C CYS A 20 12.11 -13.29 -4.93
N ALA A 21 11.75 -12.03 -5.17
CA ALA A 21 12.69 -10.96 -5.49
C ALA A 21 12.18 -9.60 -5.02
N LEU A 22 13.12 -8.72 -4.69
CA LEU A 22 12.92 -7.31 -4.34
C LEU A 22 13.96 -6.49 -5.12
N SER A 23 13.63 -5.25 -5.48
CA SER A 23 14.58 -4.33 -6.12
C SER A 23 15.73 -3.97 -5.17
N GLU A 24 16.90 -3.65 -5.73
CA GLU A 24 18.12 -3.35 -4.96
C GLU A 24 17.91 -2.19 -3.97
N ASN A 25 17.11 -1.20 -4.37
CA ASN A 25 16.79 -0.02 -3.56
C ASN A 25 15.70 -0.25 -2.49
N TRP A 26 15.21 -1.48 -2.31
CA TRP A 26 14.15 -1.80 -1.35
C TRP A 26 14.53 -1.44 0.09
N LEU A 27 15.75 -1.81 0.51
CA LEU A 27 16.21 -1.55 1.87
C LEU A 27 16.35 -0.05 2.14
N ASP A 28 16.96 0.68 1.21
CA ASP A 28 17.10 2.14 1.32
C ASP A 28 15.73 2.82 1.42
N PHE A 29 14.80 2.40 0.57
CA PHE A 29 13.45 2.95 0.59
C PHE A 29 12.72 2.66 1.90
N THR A 30 12.80 1.43 2.42
CA THR A 30 12.13 1.04 3.66
C THR A 30 12.72 1.77 4.87
N ASN A 31 14.04 1.92 4.92
CA ASN A 31 14.73 2.71 5.95
C ASN A 31 14.33 4.19 5.93
N LEU A 32 14.31 4.81 4.74
CA LEU A 32 13.90 6.21 4.58
C LEU A 32 12.44 6.46 5.00
N ASN A 33 11.60 5.43 5.00
CA ASN A 33 10.20 5.53 5.36
C ASN A 33 9.89 5.01 6.78
N GLY A 34 10.91 4.72 7.58
CA GLY A 34 10.73 4.25 8.96
C GLY A 34 9.97 2.92 9.04
N ALA A 35 10.14 2.06 8.03
CA ALA A 35 9.51 0.75 8.02
C ALA A 35 10.07 -0.12 9.16
N ASP A 36 9.24 -1.06 9.60
CA ASP A 36 9.59 -2.06 10.60
C ASP A 36 10.75 -2.96 10.12
N GLU A 37 11.59 -3.45 11.03
CA GLU A 37 12.71 -4.36 10.72
C GLU A 37 12.26 -5.66 10.02
N ARG A 38 10.98 -6.03 10.18
CA ARG A 38 10.32 -7.14 9.47
C ARG A 38 10.16 -6.88 7.96
N CYS A 39 10.36 -5.65 7.49
CA CYS A 39 10.27 -5.26 6.07
C CYS A 39 11.62 -5.35 5.32
N THR A 40 12.68 -5.85 5.96
CA THR A 40 13.98 -6.07 5.31
C THR A 40 13.92 -7.22 4.30
N PRO A 41 14.77 -7.22 3.25
CA PRO A 41 14.82 -8.32 2.28
C PRO A 41 15.01 -9.70 2.92
N ALA A 42 15.90 -9.80 3.92
CA ALA A 42 16.15 -11.05 4.64
C ALA A 42 14.90 -11.60 5.35
N GLN A 43 14.01 -10.72 5.80
CA GLN A 43 12.76 -11.11 6.46
C GLN A 43 11.64 -11.41 5.47
N LEU A 44 11.64 -10.76 4.31
CA LEU A 44 10.55 -10.85 3.33
C LEU A 44 10.72 -11.97 2.31
N ILE A 45 11.94 -12.26 1.85
CA ILE A 45 12.17 -13.31 0.85
C ILE A 45 11.68 -14.67 1.37
N GLY A 46 10.89 -15.37 0.55
CA GLY A 46 10.25 -16.63 0.88
C GLY A 46 8.94 -16.50 1.66
N ARG A 47 8.57 -15.32 2.16
CA ARG A 47 7.29 -15.13 2.86
C ARG A 47 6.11 -15.08 1.88
N PRO A 48 4.93 -15.61 2.26
CA PRO A 48 3.71 -15.39 1.50
C PRO A 48 3.37 -13.89 1.45
N LEU A 49 3.21 -13.32 0.26
CA LEU A 49 2.92 -11.89 0.09
C LEU A 49 1.68 -11.47 0.89
N LEU A 50 0.62 -12.29 0.86
CA LEU A 50 -0.64 -11.96 1.53
C LEU A 50 -0.54 -11.91 3.05
N SER A 51 0.48 -12.52 3.65
CA SER A 51 0.74 -12.42 5.10
C SER A 51 1.26 -11.04 5.53
N CYS A 52 1.67 -10.20 4.58
CA CYS A 52 2.10 -8.83 4.84
C CYS A 52 0.93 -7.85 5.00
N PHE A 53 -0.32 -8.30 4.80
CA PHE A 53 -1.51 -7.47 4.76
C PHE A 53 -2.56 -7.93 5.78
N ASP A 54 -3.48 -7.04 6.13
CA ASP A 54 -4.73 -7.43 6.78
C ASP A 54 -5.60 -8.28 5.84
N ALA A 55 -6.62 -8.94 6.39
CA ALA A 55 -7.45 -9.89 5.62
C ALA A 55 -8.18 -9.25 4.43
N GLU A 56 -8.64 -8.00 4.56
CA GLU A 56 -9.36 -7.30 3.49
C GLU A 56 -8.41 -6.93 2.34
N THR A 57 -7.28 -6.32 2.68
CA THR A 57 -6.23 -5.97 1.70
C THR A 57 -5.66 -7.24 1.04
N ALA A 58 -5.45 -8.32 1.81
CA ALA A 58 -5.00 -9.60 1.29
C ALA A 58 -5.96 -10.19 0.25
N CYS A 59 -7.28 -10.13 0.52
CA CYS A 59 -8.30 -10.59 -0.41
C CYS A 59 -8.24 -9.82 -1.74
N LEU A 60 -8.12 -8.49 -1.69
CA LEU A 60 -8.02 -7.65 -2.89
C LEU A 60 -6.74 -7.92 -3.70
N TYR A 61 -5.60 -8.13 -3.03
CA TYR A 61 -4.37 -8.53 -3.71
C TYR A 61 -4.49 -9.93 -4.34
N GLN A 62 -5.16 -10.88 -3.68
CA GLN A 62 -5.41 -12.21 -4.23
C GLN A 62 -6.22 -12.13 -5.54
N LEU A 63 -7.29 -11.33 -5.57
CA LEU A 63 -8.07 -11.10 -6.80
C LEU A 63 -7.21 -10.55 -7.95
N VAL A 64 -6.35 -9.59 -7.66
CA VAL A 64 -5.44 -9.02 -8.67
C VAL A 64 -4.46 -10.07 -9.19
N ILE A 65 -3.85 -10.87 -8.29
CA ILE A 65 -2.90 -11.91 -8.66
C ILE A 65 -3.56 -12.98 -9.52
N ASP A 66 -4.74 -13.44 -9.14
CA ASP A 66 -5.48 -14.48 -9.87
C ASP A 66 -5.88 -14.00 -11.26
N ALA A 67 -6.42 -12.77 -11.36
CA ALA A 67 -6.82 -12.17 -12.63
C ALA A 67 -5.63 -12.04 -13.59
N VAL A 68 -4.51 -11.48 -13.13
CA VAL A 68 -3.28 -11.32 -13.92
C VAL A 68 -2.71 -12.66 -14.38
N ARG A 69 -2.77 -13.69 -13.52
CA ARG A 69 -2.33 -15.05 -13.89
C ARG A 69 -3.23 -15.70 -14.93
N ALA A 70 -4.54 -15.57 -14.76
CA ALA A 70 -5.54 -16.21 -15.61
C ALA A 70 -5.59 -15.59 -17.01
N SER A 71 -5.60 -14.26 -17.10
CA SER A 71 -5.69 -13.56 -18.38
C SER A 71 -4.34 -13.38 -19.06
N GLY A 72 -3.25 -13.26 -18.28
CA GLY A 72 -1.94 -12.82 -18.78
C GLY A 72 -1.84 -11.31 -19.04
N GLU A 73 -2.93 -10.56 -18.85
CA GLU A 73 -2.99 -9.11 -19.00
C GLU A 73 -2.56 -8.40 -17.71
N SER A 74 -2.00 -7.19 -17.86
CA SER A 74 -1.52 -6.39 -16.73
C SER A 74 -2.63 -5.59 -16.06
N ILE A 75 -2.60 -5.50 -14.72
CA ILE A 75 -3.43 -4.57 -13.93
C ILE A 75 -2.61 -3.35 -13.56
N VAL A 76 -3.27 -2.18 -13.57
CA VAL A 76 -2.69 -0.92 -13.12
C VAL A 76 -3.56 -0.29 -12.04
N LEU A 77 -2.98 0.00 -10.89
CA LEU A 77 -3.63 0.66 -9.75
C LEU A 77 -2.93 1.97 -9.41
N SER A 78 -3.69 2.99 -9.05
CA SER A 78 -3.16 4.24 -8.50
C SER A 78 -3.33 4.23 -6.99
N ILE A 79 -2.21 4.15 -6.26
CA ILE A 79 -2.21 3.98 -4.80
C ILE A 79 -1.26 4.97 -4.13
N ARG A 80 -1.42 5.14 -2.82
CA ARG A 80 -0.63 6.02 -1.96
C ARG A 80 0.33 5.21 -1.10
N CYS A 81 1.54 5.71 -0.98
CA CYS A 81 2.60 5.10 -0.15
C CYS A 81 3.24 6.13 0.76
N ASP A 82 2.41 6.98 1.38
CA ASP A 82 2.82 8.11 2.21
C ASP A 82 3.71 7.72 3.39
N SER A 83 4.57 8.66 3.78
CA SER A 83 5.23 8.71 5.10
C SER A 83 4.63 9.85 5.94
N SER A 84 5.12 10.05 7.16
CA SER A 84 4.68 11.14 8.02
C SER A 84 4.92 12.53 7.40
N SER A 85 6.06 12.74 6.74
CA SER A 85 6.47 14.03 6.15
C SER A 85 6.34 14.09 4.63
N MET A 86 5.87 13.02 3.99
CA MET A 86 5.74 12.97 2.54
C MET A 86 4.45 12.28 2.11
N ARG A 87 3.80 12.89 1.13
CA ARG A 87 2.61 12.34 0.49
C ARG A 87 2.98 11.94 -0.94
N ARG A 88 2.69 10.69 -1.34
CA ARG A 88 3.18 10.08 -2.59
C ARG A 88 2.08 9.28 -3.26
N LEU A 89 1.81 9.61 -4.53
CA LEU A 89 0.97 8.83 -5.44
C LEU A 89 1.86 8.00 -6.37
N ILE A 90 1.58 6.71 -6.44
CA ILE A 90 2.28 5.77 -7.31
C ILE A 90 1.32 5.08 -8.27
N ARG A 91 1.87 4.70 -9.43
CA ARG A 91 1.29 3.73 -10.34
C ARG A 91 1.87 2.38 -9.98
N LEU A 92 1.04 1.45 -9.52
CA LEU A 92 1.39 0.06 -9.30
C LEU A 92 0.91 -0.76 -10.50
N GLU A 93 1.85 -1.26 -11.29
CA GLU A 93 1.59 -2.16 -12.41
C GLU A 93 1.90 -3.59 -11.99
N VAL A 94 0.93 -4.49 -12.18
CA VAL A 94 1.01 -5.90 -11.80
C VAL A 94 0.87 -6.73 -13.05
N HIS A 95 1.88 -7.54 -13.36
CA HIS A 95 1.89 -8.32 -14.58
C HIS A 95 2.50 -9.70 -14.38
N ARG A 96 2.06 -10.64 -15.20
CA ARG A 96 2.55 -12.01 -15.17
C ARG A 96 3.94 -12.09 -15.82
N LEU A 97 4.82 -12.87 -15.21
CA LEU A 97 6.10 -13.28 -15.78
C LEU A 97 6.05 -14.77 -16.19
N ALA A 98 7.13 -15.23 -16.84
CA ALA A 98 7.33 -16.66 -17.09
C ALA A 98 7.28 -17.48 -15.79
N ASP A 99 6.95 -18.77 -15.93
CA ASP A 99 6.95 -19.76 -14.83
C ASP A 99 5.93 -19.49 -13.71
N GLY A 100 4.89 -18.70 -13.99
CA GLY A 100 3.81 -18.40 -13.03
C GLY A 100 4.15 -17.34 -11.99
N ARG A 101 5.31 -16.68 -12.15
CA ARG A 101 5.68 -15.50 -11.36
C ARG A 101 4.80 -14.30 -11.69
N VAL A 102 4.70 -13.38 -10.75
CA VAL A 102 4.02 -12.09 -10.92
C VAL A 102 4.94 -10.99 -10.41
N GLU A 103 5.12 -9.95 -11.22
CA GLU A 103 5.88 -8.75 -10.85
C GLU A 103 4.95 -7.60 -10.50
N PHE A 104 5.32 -6.89 -9.45
CA PHE A 104 4.70 -5.65 -9.01
C PHE A 104 5.71 -4.53 -9.21
N ASN A 105 5.41 -3.64 -10.14
CA ASN A 105 6.27 -2.53 -10.52
C ASN A 105 5.61 -1.21 -10.10
N SER A 106 6.20 -0.51 -9.14
CA SER A 106 5.72 0.80 -8.70
C SER A 106 6.51 1.92 -9.35
N ARG A 107 5.81 2.96 -9.83
CA ARG A 107 6.41 4.18 -10.39
C ARG A 107 5.85 5.40 -9.70
N LEU A 108 6.72 6.36 -9.39
CA LEU A 108 6.29 7.62 -8.80
C LEU A 108 5.53 8.46 -9.84
N LEU A 109 4.27 8.75 -9.55
CA LEU A 109 3.47 9.67 -10.36
C LEU A 109 3.58 11.10 -9.83
N TRP A 110 3.53 11.24 -8.51
CA TRP A 110 3.55 12.54 -7.87
C TRP A 110 3.96 12.41 -6.41
N SER A 111 4.67 13.40 -5.89
CA SER A 111 4.93 13.53 -4.47
C SER A 111 5.05 14.99 -4.04
N GLU A 112 4.66 15.25 -2.80
CA GLU A 112 4.92 16.51 -2.13
C GLU A 112 5.44 16.27 -0.71
N HIS A 113 6.33 17.16 -0.28
CA HIS A 113 6.62 17.30 1.15
C HIS A 113 5.43 17.95 1.84
N ARG A 114 5.19 17.52 3.07
CA ARG A 114 4.21 18.13 3.97
C ARG A 114 4.78 18.26 5.36
N GLU A 115 4.10 19.03 6.20
CA GLU A 115 4.35 19.00 7.64
C GLU A 115 4.23 17.57 8.17
N CYS A 116 5.06 17.25 9.16
CA CYS A 116 5.12 15.91 9.72
C CYS A 116 3.79 15.57 10.41
N MET A 117 3.07 14.60 9.85
CA MET A 117 1.84 14.07 10.43
C MET A 117 2.19 13.09 11.54
N GLN A 118 2.10 13.56 12.79
CA GLN A 118 2.42 12.75 13.97
C GLN A 118 1.65 11.43 13.96
N LEU A 119 0.37 11.44 13.60
CA LEU A 119 -0.47 10.24 13.52
C LEU A 119 0.09 9.10 12.63
N LEU A 120 0.99 9.41 11.69
CA LEU A 120 1.61 8.42 10.79
C LEU A 120 3.00 7.95 11.24
N ARG A 121 3.51 8.45 12.36
CA ARG A 121 4.80 8.01 12.88
C ARG A 121 4.67 6.67 13.61
N ALA A 122 5.66 5.81 13.43
CA ALA A 122 5.71 4.50 14.06
C ALA A 122 6.19 4.53 15.52
N ASP A 123 6.85 5.60 15.95
CA ASP A 123 7.49 5.76 17.26
C ASP A 123 6.65 6.53 18.29
N ASN A 124 5.35 6.71 18.04
CA ASN A 124 4.47 7.42 18.97
C ASN A 124 4.09 6.55 20.17
N ASP A 125 3.85 7.21 21.31
CA ASP A 125 3.07 6.63 22.39
C ASP A 125 1.62 6.45 21.94
N LEU A 126 1.20 5.20 21.79
CA LEU A 126 -0.13 4.84 21.28
C LEU A 126 -1.15 4.80 22.41
N SER A 127 -2.38 5.25 22.15
CA SER A 127 -3.57 5.10 22.99
C SER A 127 -4.31 3.79 22.68
N ASP A 128 -5.41 3.51 23.39
CA ASP A 128 -6.26 2.34 23.10
C ASP A 128 -7.32 2.63 22.02
N HIS A 129 -7.36 3.86 21.48
CA HIS A 129 -8.29 4.24 20.43
C HIS A 129 -7.77 3.79 19.06
N HIS A 130 -8.63 3.20 18.23
CA HIS A 130 -8.27 2.65 16.93
C HIS A 130 -8.95 3.41 15.79
N LEU A 131 -8.16 3.84 14.81
CA LEU A 131 -8.64 4.53 13.61
C LEU A 131 -8.32 3.72 12.35
N PRO A 132 -9.32 3.34 11.55
CA PRO A 132 -9.08 2.65 10.29
C PRO A 132 -8.39 3.55 9.27
N ILE A 133 -7.32 3.07 8.66
CA ILE A 133 -6.62 3.74 7.56
C ILE A 133 -6.70 2.89 6.30
N CYS A 134 -7.04 3.51 5.18
CA CYS A 134 -7.13 2.79 3.91
C CYS A 134 -5.73 2.39 3.43
N SER A 135 -5.50 1.10 3.20
CA SER A 135 -4.24 0.55 2.71
C SER A 135 -3.82 1.14 1.35
N PHE A 136 -4.78 1.56 0.54
CA PHE A 136 -4.58 2.07 -0.83
C PHE A 136 -4.50 3.59 -0.91
N CYS A 137 -5.44 4.35 -0.34
CA CYS A 137 -5.44 5.82 -0.48
C CYS A 137 -4.91 6.57 0.75
N LYS A 138 -4.61 5.87 1.86
CA LYS A 138 -4.15 6.43 3.14
C LYS A 138 -5.11 7.43 3.79
N LYS A 139 -6.34 7.57 3.29
CA LYS A 139 -7.43 8.24 4.01
C LYS A 139 -7.80 7.45 5.25
N ILE A 140 -8.18 8.17 6.30
CA ILE A 140 -8.54 7.62 7.60
C ILE A 140 -10.04 7.73 7.77
N ARG A 141 -10.67 6.67 8.28
CA ARG A 141 -12.10 6.64 8.55
C ARG A 141 -12.36 7.32 9.89
N LEU A 142 -13.15 8.39 9.86
CA LEU A 142 -13.73 9.03 11.03
C LEU A 142 -15.25 9.09 10.81
N ASP A 143 -15.99 8.45 11.71
CA ASP A 143 -17.41 8.13 11.52
C ASP A 143 -17.64 7.41 10.16
N GLU A 144 -18.59 7.92 9.36
CA GLU A 144 -18.93 7.38 8.03
C GLU A 144 -18.09 7.99 6.89
N LYS A 145 -17.05 8.78 7.20
CA LYS A 145 -16.27 9.52 6.20
C LYS A 145 -14.83 9.05 6.15
N TRP A 146 -14.30 9.00 4.93
CA TRP A 146 -12.87 8.78 4.67
C TRP A 146 -12.21 10.11 4.37
N LEU A 147 -11.35 10.56 5.27
CA LEU A 147 -10.77 11.90 5.26
C LEU A 147 -9.25 11.84 5.11
N GLU A 148 -8.65 12.91 4.60
CA GLU A 148 -7.19 13.07 4.62
C GLU A 148 -6.68 13.18 6.06
N VAL A 149 -5.45 12.73 6.31
CA VAL A 149 -4.86 12.71 7.65
C VAL A 149 -4.82 14.09 8.31
N GLU A 150 -4.62 15.16 7.54
CA GLU A 150 -4.65 16.54 8.05
C GLU A 150 -6.04 16.89 8.60
N GLN A 151 -7.11 16.45 7.92
CA GLN A 151 -8.48 16.71 8.34
C GLN A 151 -8.82 15.94 9.63
N VAL A 152 -8.38 14.68 9.74
CA VAL A 152 -8.58 13.87 10.96
C VAL A 152 -7.80 14.45 12.13
N THR A 153 -6.54 14.84 11.91
CA THR A 153 -5.68 15.48 12.91
C THR A 153 -6.34 16.73 13.48
N ASN A 154 -6.90 17.58 12.62
CA ASN A 154 -7.61 18.79 13.03
C ASN A 154 -8.90 18.48 13.79
N GLN A 155 -9.74 17.57 13.29
CA GLN A 155 -11.03 17.25 13.91
C GLN A 155 -10.88 16.61 15.29
N LEU A 156 -9.87 15.76 15.47
CA LEU A 156 -9.58 15.11 16.75
C LEU A 156 -8.61 15.93 17.63
N ARG A 157 -8.18 17.10 17.17
CA ARG A 157 -7.22 17.99 17.86
C ARG A 157 -5.94 17.27 18.29
N LEU A 158 -5.43 16.39 17.43
CA LEU A 158 -4.30 15.50 17.78
C LEU A 158 -2.98 16.23 18.00
N PHE A 159 -2.86 17.50 17.59
CA PHE A 159 -1.71 18.34 17.96
C PHE A 159 -1.59 18.57 19.47
N GLU A 160 -2.72 18.49 20.19
CA GLU A 160 -2.80 18.67 21.64
C GLU A 160 -2.83 17.32 22.39
N ALA A 161 -2.80 16.19 21.67
CA ALA A 161 -2.95 14.86 22.27
C ALA A 161 -1.64 14.33 22.86
N GLU A 162 -1.70 13.79 24.07
CA GLU A 162 -0.56 13.14 24.73
C GLU A 162 -0.22 11.76 24.12
N ARG A 163 -1.24 11.04 23.63
CA ARG A 163 -1.10 9.71 23.02
C ARG A 163 -1.85 9.64 21.70
N MET A 164 -1.26 8.99 20.71
CA MET A 164 -1.81 8.89 19.35
C MET A 164 -2.75 7.68 19.21
N PRO A 165 -3.84 7.77 18.45
CA PRO A 165 -4.62 6.59 18.07
C PRO A 165 -3.79 5.55 17.30
N VAL A 166 -4.13 4.28 17.49
CA VAL A 166 -3.59 3.17 16.70
C VAL A 166 -4.24 3.17 15.32
N LEU A 167 -3.44 3.20 14.26
CA LEU A 167 -3.95 3.02 12.91
C LEU A 167 -4.08 1.54 12.59
N ILE A 168 -5.28 1.13 12.19
CA ILE A 168 -5.55 -0.24 11.74
C ILE A 168 -5.83 -0.25 10.24
N SER A 169 -5.18 -1.14 9.51
CA SER A 169 -5.39 -1.26 8.07
C SER A 169 -6.82 -1.65 7.73
N ALA A 170 -7.36 -1.05 6.68
CA ALA A 170 -8.68 -1.30 6.13
C ALA A 170 -8.71 -0.94 4.63
N CYS A 171 -9.82 -1.18 3.94
CA CYS A 171 -10.07 -0.64 2.60
C CYS A 171 -11.29 0.29 2.57
N CYS A 172 -11.17 1.44 1.90
CA CYS A 172 -12.33 2.30 1.69
C CYS A 172 -13.15 1.82 0.49
N PRO A 173 -14.47 2.12 0.44
CA PRO A 173 -15.32 1.69 -0.67
C PRO A 173 -14.84 2.15 -2.05
N ASP A 174 -14.20 3.32 -2.14
CA ASP A 174 -13.64 3.83 -3.40
C ASP A 174 -12.48 2.97 -3.90
N CYS A 175 -11.54 2.61 -3.02
CA CYS A 175 -10.39 1.79 -3.37
C CYS A 175 -10.79 0.33 -3.64
N SER A 176 -11.76 -0.22 -2.89
CA SER A 176 -12.33 -1.53 -3.19
C SER A 176 -12.94 -1.56 -4.60
N ARG A 177 -13.79 -0.58 -4.94
CA ARG A 177 -14.36 -0.44 -6.30
C ARG A 177 -13.28 -0.28 -7.37
N MET A 178 -12.23 0.50 -7.11
CA MET A 178 -11.12 0.67 -8.05
C MET A 178 -10.45 -0.67 -8.37
N VAL A 179 -10.18 -1.49 -7.35
CA VAL A 179 -9.55 -2.82 -7.54
C VAL A 179 -10.48 -3.74 -8.33
N HIS A 180 -11.75 -3.84 -7.93
CA HIS A 180 -12.73 -4.65 -8.65
C HIS A 180 -12.86 -4.23 -10.12
N ALA A 181 -13.00 -2.93 -10.38
CA ALA A 181 -13.09 -2.41 -11.74
C ALA A 181 -11.82 -2.67 -12.57
N ALA A 182 -10.64 -2.71 -11.94
CA ALA A 182 -9.40 -3.04 -12.64
C ALA A 182 -9.31 -4.53 -13.00
N VAL A 183 -9.74 -5.41 -12.09
CA VAL A 183 -9.86 -6.85 -12.34
C VAL A 183 -10.88 -7.14 -13.44
N ASP A 184 -12.06 -6.52 -13.37
CA ASP A 184 -13.16 -6.76 -14.31
C ASP A 184 -12.84 -6.39 -15.76
N ARG A 185 -11.88 -5.50 -15.97
CA ARG A 185 -11.43 -5.13 -17.33
C ARG A 185 -10.62 -6.22 -18.01
N ILE A 186 -9.98 -7.10 -17.23
CA ILE A 186 -9.06 -8.11 -17.74
C ILE A 186 -9.55 -9.54 -17.48
N ASP A 187 -10.56 -9.72 -16.64
CA ASP A 187 -11.17 -11.02 -16.40
C ASP A 187 -12.10 -11.40 -17.57
N VAL A 188 -11.55 -12.20 -18.48
CA VAL A 188 -12.23 -12.68 -19.70
C VAL A 188 -13.33 -13.72 -19.40
N ASN A 189 -13.46 -14.16 -18.14
CA ASN A 189 -14.37 -15.24 -17.74
C ASN A 189 -15.43 -14.84 -16.69
N ARG A 190 -15.60 -13.54 -16.40
CA ARG A 190 -16.71 -13.09 -15.55
C ARG A 190 -18.01 -13.15 -16.39
N PRO A 191 -19.00 -13.98 -16.01
CA PRO A 191 -20.21 -14.21 -16.81
C PRO A 191 -21.04 -12.94 -17.01
#